data_AF-A0A0N4X3B7-F1
#
_entry.id   AF-A0A0N4X3B7-F1
#
_cell.length_a   1.000
_cell.length_b   1.000
_cell.length_c   1.000
_cell.angle_alpha   90.00
_cell.angle_beta   90.00
_cell.angle_gamma   90.00
#
_symmetry.space_group_name_H-M   'P 1'
#
loop_
_entity.id
_entity.type
_entity.pdbx_description
1 polymer ?
#
loop_
_entity_poly.entity_id
_entity_poly.type
_entity_poly.pdbx_seq_one_letter_code
_entity_poly.pdbx_strand_id
1 'polypeptide(L)'
;MEVLIQGTISALGYLEDGVYYQEPDCYETIRDLIRFLRTDNNLLLARKICGERNIIENDLIPIIKSDDLKDNMFDITLRLLANLTQPAIVSLQGKQPEDRDEWQTYWTLEENLRRAKLAFADVKFFAVLKKKLEKYFMETDWEDRLEEDRLVMERIIVLLRYIFSISPTEGDGRRTAAESNSHDRVIMAFLESGIDKVLTHIAMQSKEQEFHLSIMVIFALILKEHKPADIASAGRGRTQAEKEQAEEELRQVVETEKAKLNAKRRKILASRHPRFFGSYVVKGLSAVNKEKDLVVLKPLKDVNELTFQAERKRQKTIAKNRRPFDAELKTHLSSMELRFKLKECLEEDLSRCFNRMMKSSREMAFDTRLSAGQKNADMYFFLLMRFMLEYTRLAGRPSSIVSVCLPVESFHHIQVHLDNYLESAAALNKEAKSFGLRAQHALSAYKELILFHLHLLDKGSPEEKEFAKRTCYHILTVEEYREMGIVLIRKFKV
;
A
#
# COMPACT_ATOMS: atom_id res chain seq x y z
N MET A 1 13.67 -14.40 31.41
CA MET A 1 13.96 -13.98 30.02
C MET A 1 13.50 -12.55 29.78
N GLU A 2 12.24 -12.21 30.06
CA GLU A 2 11.74 -10.83 29.91
C GLU A 2 12.57 -9.77 30.65
N VAL A 3 12.82 -9.97 31.96
CA VAL A 3 13.64 -9.04 32.77
C VAL A 3 15.04 -8.84 32.17
N LEU A 4 15.63 -9.90 31.63
CA LEU A 4 16.94 -9.85 30.99
C LEU A 4 16.89 -8.95 29.74
N ILE A 5 15.90 -9.17 28.87
CA ILE A 5 15.74 -8.37 27.64
C ILE A 5 15.49 -6.91 27.97
N GLN A 6 14.65 -6.61 28.97
CA GLN A 6 14.40 -5.22 29.40
C GLN A 6 15.65 -4.56 30.00
N GLY A 7 16.43 -5.32 30.79
CA GLY A 7 17.72 -4.85 31.29
C GLY A 7 18.71 -4.55 30.17
N THR A 8 18.79 -5.42 29.16
CA THR A 8 19.62 -5.20 27.95
C THR A 8 19.15 -3.96 27.19
N ILE A 9 17.85 -3.76 26.98
CA ILE A 9 17.33 -2.55 26.32
C ILE A 9 17.73 -1.28 27.09
N SER A 10 17.63 -1.31 28.43
CA SER A 10 17.98 -0.17 29.27
C SER A 10 19.48 0.16 29.27
N ALA A 11 20.33 -0.77 28.81
CA ALA A 11 21.78 -0.60 28.71
C ALA A 11 22.23 -0.13 27.31
N LEU A 12 21.30 0.28 26.42
CA LEU A 12 21.66 0.84 25.11
C LEU A 12 22.20 2.26 25.23
N GLY A 13 21.57 3.09 26.07
CA GLY A 13 21.85 4.52 26.15
C GLY A 13 20.66 5.33 26.61
N TYR A 14 20.79 6.64 26.48
CA TYR A 14 19.73 7.60 26.81
C TYR A 14 19.82 8.84 25.93
N LEU A 15 18.69 9.51 25.77
CA LEU A 15 18.59 10.80 25.07
C LEU A 15 18.56 11.93 26.10
N GLU A 16 19.53 12.83 26.04
CA GLU A 16 19.59 14.04 26.88
C GLU A 16 19.85 15.25 25.98
N ASP A 17 19.01 16.29 26.10
CA ASP A 17 19.09 17.53 25.32
C ASP A 17 19.19 17.35 23.78
N GLY A 18 18.54 16.29 23.26
CA GLY A 18 18.54 15.98 21.83
C GLY A 18 19.79 15.27 21.32
N VAL A 19 20.73 14.94 22.21
CA VAL A 19 21.91 14.13 21.93
C VAL A 19 21.73 12.75 22.54
N TYR A 20 22.01 11.71 21.76
CA TYR A 20 21.92 10.33 22.25
C TYR A 20 23.29 9.87 22.77
N TYR A 21 23.33 9.50 24.04
CA TYR A 21 24.51 9.00 24.72
C TYR A 21 24.46 7.47 24.77
N GLN A 22 25.40 6.83 24.07
CA GLN A 22 25.56 5.38 24.08
C GLN A 22 26.24 4.94 25.39
N GLU A 23 25.74 3.89 26.03
CA GLU A 23 26.47 3.25 27.14
C GLU A 23 27.78 2.59 26.63
N PRO A 24 28.80 2.40 27.50
CA PRO A 24 30.10 1.85 27.09
C PRO A 24 30.02 0.51 26.33
N ASP A 25 29.09 -0.35 26.73
CA ASP A 25 28.87 -1.69 26.15
C ASP A 25 27.72 -1.73 25.13
N CYS A 26 27.34 -0.60 24.53
CA CYS A 26 26.22 -0.51 23.58
C CYS A 26 26.37 -1.50 22.40
N TYR A 27 27.58 -1.69 21.87
CA TYR A 27 27.84 -2.63 20.77
C TYR A 27 27.47 -4.07 21.18
N GLU A 28 27.92 -4.48 22.36
CA GLU A 28 27.67 -5.80 22.92
C GLU A 28 26.20 -6.00 23.28
N THR A 29 25.56 -4.94 23.76
CA THR A 29 24.12 -4.89 24.05
C THR A 29 23.28 -5.12 22.80
N ILE A 30 23.58 -4.44 21.68
CA ILE A 30 22.90 -4.68 20.40
C ILE A 30 23.17 -6.11 19.91
N ARG A 31 24.39 -6.62 20.08
CA ARG A 31 24.75 -8.00 19.73
C ARG A 31 23.90 -9.01 20.49
N ASP A 32 23.65 -8.78 21.77
CA ASP A 32 22.80 -9.62 22.62
C ASP A 32 21.33 -9.55 22.21
N LEU A 33 20.80 -8.36 21.88
CA LEU A 33 19.44 -8.23 21.35
C LEU A 33 19.26 -9.02 20.05
N ILE A 34 20.24 -8.96 19.13
CA ILE A 34 20.22 -9.77 17.90
C ILE A 34 20.24 -11.27 18.23
N ARG A 35 21.02 -11.69 19.23
CA ARG A 35 21.05 -13.10 19.68
C ARG A 35 19.68 -13.52 20.22
N PHE A 36 19.05 -12.70 21.07
CA PHE A 36 17.71 -12.98 21.59
C PHE A 36 16.67 -13.13 20.48
N LEU A 37 16.70 -12.24 19.47
CA LEU A 37 15.80 -12.32 18.31
C LEU A 37 16.04 -13.56 17.44
N ARG A 38 17.29 -14.03 17.35
CA ARG A 38 17.63 -15.24 16.58
C ARG A 38 17.18 -16.52 17.28
N THR A 39 17.22 -16.54 18.62
CA THR A 39 16.77 -17.68 19.43
C THR A 39 15.32 -17.53 19.90
N ASP A 40 14.59 -16.55 19.36
CA ASP A 40 13.20 -16.30 19.75
C ASP A 40 12.35 -17.50 19.35
N ASN A 41 11.52 -17.97 20.28
CA ASN A 41 10.66 -19.12 20.05
C ASN A 41 9.35 -18.67 19.35
N ASN A 42 8.39 -19.58 19.18
CA ASN A 42 7.12 -19.27 18.51
C ASN A 42 6.33 -18.13 19.18
N LEU A 43 6.62 -17.77 20.44
CA LEU A 43 5.95 -16.68 21.14
C LEU A 43 6.49 -15.30 20.74
N LEU A 44 7.66 -15.24 20.07
CA LEU A 44 8.32 -14.02 19.61
C LEU A 44 8.47 -12.97 20.73
N LEU A 45 8.87 -13.43 21.93
CA LEU A 45 8.87 -12.63 23.15
C LEU A 45 9.88 -11.48 23.06
N ALA A 46 11.10 -11.75 22.58
CA ALA A 46 12.13 -10.73 22.46
C ALA A 46 11.71 -9.62 21.49
N ARG A 47 11.13 -10.02 20.35
CA ARG A 47 10.58 -9.08 19.37
C ARG A 47 9.45 -8.23 19.94
N LYS A 48 8.51 -8.84 20.68
CA LYS A 48 7.39 -8.12 21.32
C LYS A 48 7.91 -7.06 22.30
N ILE A 49 8.83 -7.43 23.19
CA ILE A 49 9.39 -6.52 24.19
C ILE A 49 10.14 -5.36 23.52
N CYS A 50 10.98 -5.63 22.51
CA CYS A 50 11.69 -4.58 21.77
C CYS A 50 10.71 -3.59 21.10
N GLY A 51 9.64 -4.11 20.50
CA GLY A 51 8.61 -3.29 19.86
C GLY A 51 7.72 -2.52 20.86
N GLU A 52 7.40 -3.11 22.01
CA GLU A 52 6.62 -2.46 23.07
C GLU A 52 7.37 -1.29 23.69
N ARG A 53 8.69 -1.42 23.85
CA ARG A 53 9.60 -0.36 24.29
C ARG A 53 9.97 0.64 23.18
N ASN A 54 9.54 0.37 21.95
CA ASN A 54 9.79 1.20 20.76
C ASN A 54 11.25 1.62 20.59
N ILE A 55 12.18 0.65 20.76
CA ILE A 55 13.62 0.92 20.71
C ILE A 55 14.09 1.41 19.32
N ILE A 56 13.27 1.21 18.27
CA ILE A 56 13.50 1.79 16.95
C ILE A 56 13.57 3.32 17.03
N GLU A 57 12.54 3.93 17.66
CA GLU A 57 12.44 5.38 17.81
C GLU A 57 13.38 5.91 18.90
N ASN A 58 13.41 5.21 20.04
CA ASN A 58 14.07 5.71 21.24
C ASN A 58 15.60 5.55 21.22
N ASP A 59 16.12 4.54 20.52
CA ASP A 59 17.53 4.16 20.60
C ASP A 59 18.18 4.03 19.20
N LEU A 60 17.66 3.15 18.33
CA LEU A 60 18.35 2.74 17.11
C LEU A 60 18.45 3.85 16.05
N ILE A 61 17.36 4.60 15.83
CA ILE A 61 17.38 5.74 14.90
C ILE A 61 18.30 6.86 15.44
N PRO A 62 18.22 7.26 16.73
CA PRO A 62 19.19 8.17 17.32
C PRO A 62 20.66 7.72 17.17
N ILE A 63 20.97 6.44 17.43
CA ILE A 63 22.33 5.90 17.25
C ILE A 63 22.79 6.04 15.80
N ILE A 64 21.96 5.66 14.81
CA ILE A 64 22.31 5.77 13.39
C ILE A 64 22.59 7.21 12.96
N LYS A 65 21.93 8.19 13.59
CA LYS A 65 22.08 9.62 13.28
C LYS A 65 23.27 10.30 13.97
N SER A 66 24.01 9.61 14.84
CA SER A 66 25.18 10.16 15.52
C SER A 66 26.27 10.53 14.50
N ASP A 67 26.82 11.75 14.59
CA ASP A 67 27.75 12.28 13.58
C ASP A 67 29.08 11.50 13.52
N ASP A 68 29.55 10.99 14.66
CA ASP A 68 30.81 10.23 14.80
C ASP A 68 30.59 8.71 14.93
N LEU A 69 29.50 8.19 14.36
CA LEU A 69 29.19 6.77 14.43
C LEU A 69 30.21 5.93 13.65
N LYS A 70 30.90 5.03 14.37
CA LYS A 70 31.85 4.08 13.77
C LYS A 70 31.13 3.08 12.86
N ASP A 71 31.81 2.63 11.79
CA ASP A 71 31.23 1.72 10.78
C ASP A 71 30.75 0.39 11.37
N ASN A 72 31.47 -0.18 12.34
CA ASN A 72 31.05 -1.39 13.03
C ASN A 72 29.77 -1.18 13.87
N MET A 73 29.63 -0.03 14.52
CA MET A 73 28.43 0.33 15.27
C MET A 73 27.25 0.58 14.32
N PHE A 74 27.49 1.24 13.18
CA PHE A 74 26.49 1.41 12.14
C PHE A 74 25.98 0.06 11.63
N ASP A 75 26.88 -0.86 11.26
CA ASP A 75 26.50 -2.18 10.74
C ASP A 75 25.64 -2.97 11.73
N ILE A 76 26.08 -3.07 13.00
CA ILE A 76 25.33 -3.85 13.99
C ILE A 76 23.98 -3.21 14.34
N THR A 77 23.91 -1.87 14.39
CA THR A 77 22.65 -1.15 14.62
C THR A 77 21.70 -1.32 13.45
N LEU A 78 22.20 -1.23 12.21
CA LEU A 78 21.44 -1.48 10.99
C LEU A 78 20.90 -2.91 10.95
N ARG A 79 21.67 -3.90 11.42
CA ARG A 79 21.23 -5.31 11.56
C ARG A 79 20.04 -5.45 12.49
N LEU A 80 20.12 -4.85 13.68
CA LEU A 80 19.02 -4.90 14.64
C LEU A 80 17.80 -4.13 14.10
N LEU A 81 18.01 -2.96 13.53
CA LEU A 81 16.94 -2.13 12.97
C LEU A 81 16.21 -2.84 11.82
N ALA A 82 16.94 -3.39 10.85
CA ALA A 82 16.34 -4.15 9.74
C ALA A 82 15.60 -5.40 10.24
N ASN A 83 16.12 -6.05 11.29
CA ASN A 83 15.46 -7.21 11.90
C ASN A 83 14.13 -6.82 12.57
N LEU A 84 14.11 -5.77 13.39
CA LEU A 84 12.92 -5.31 14.11
C LEU A 84 11.87 -4.68 13.19
N THR A 85 12.26 -4.16 12.03
CA THR A 85 11.36 -3.56 11.03
C THR A 85 10.74 -4.60 10.08
N GLN A 86 11.10 -5.89 10.18
CA GLN A 86 10.51 -6.94 9.35
C GLN A 86 8.98 -6.98 9.48
N PRO A 87 8.23 -7.10 8.38
CA PRO A 87 6.78 -7.31 8.42
C PRO A 87 6.44 -8.53 9.29
N ALA A 88 5.30 -8.50 10.01
CA ALA A 88 4.99 -9.57 10.97
C ALA A 88 4.95 -10.96 10.32
N ILE A 89 4.50 -11.04 9.06
CA ILE A 89 4.48 -12.28 8.29
C ILE A 89 5.88 -12.86 8.06
N VAL A 90 6.91 -12.02 7.95
CA VAL A 90 8.31 -12.46 7.81
C VAL A 90 8.81 -13.03 9.12
N SER A 91 8.46 -12.40 10.25
CA SER A 91 8.77 -12.92 11.58
C SER A 91 8.10 -14.29 11.84
N LEU A 92 6.95 -14.54 11.23
CA LEU A 92 6.25 -15.84 11.23
C LEU A 92 6.72 -16.78 10.09
N GLN A 93 7.92 -16.57 9.55
CA GLN A 93 8.53 -17.40 8.49
C GLN A 93 7.66 -17.53 7.23
N GLY A 94 6.82 -16.54 6.95
CA GLY A 94 5.94 -16.52 5.79
C GLY A 94 4.69 -17.40 5.90
N LYS A 95 4.37 -17.94 7.09
CA LYS A 95 3.17 -18.74 7.36
C LYS A 95 2.03 -17.85 7.86
N GLN A 96 0.83 -18.08 7.34
CA GLN A 96 -0.36 -17.39 7.82
C GLN A 96 -0.72 -17.89 9.23
N PRO A 97 -1.13 -17.00 10.16
CA PRO A 97 -1.58 -17.42 11.48
C PRO A 97 -2.79 -18.36 11.39
N GLU A 98 -2.73 -19.49 12.10
CA GLU A 98 -3.77 -20.52 12.08
C GLU A 98 -4.69 -20.46 13.29
N ASP A 99 -4.15 -20.10 14.46
CA ASP A 99 -4.89 -20.04 15.73
C ASP A 99 -4.98 -18.63 16.32
N ARG A 100 -5.77 -18.50 17.39
CA ARG A 100 -6.03 -17.21 18.05
C ARG A 100 -4.76 -16.55 18.58
N ASP A 101 -3.83 -17.34 19.13
CA ASP A 101 -2.66 -16.83 19.83
C ASP A 101 -1.57 -16.40 18.82
N GLU A 102 -1.46 -17.10 17.69
CA GLU A 102 -0.69 -16.66 16.52
C GLU A 102 -1.26 -15.38 15.90
N TRP A 103 -2.60 -15.28 15.76
CA TRP A 103 -3.25 -14.04 15.30
C TRP A 103 -3.01 -12.87 16.26
N GLN A 104 -3.08 -13.11 17.57
CA GLN A 104 -2.77 -12.09 18.57
C GLN A 104 -1.31 -11.64 18.47
N THR A 105 -0.39 -12.58 18.27
CA THR A 105 1.03 -12.29 18.05
C THR A 105 1.23 -11.45 16.79
N TYR A 106 0.64 -11.85 15.66
CA TYR A 106 0.69 -11.11 14.40
C TYR A 106 0.24 -9.66 14.57
N TRP A 107 -0.93 -9.43 15.18
CA TRP A 107 -1.46 -8.07 15.38
C TRP A 107 -0.65 -7.24 16.36
N THR A 108 -0.06 -7.88 17.39
CA THR A 108 0.85 -7.19 18.32
C THR A 108 2.09 -6.69 17.58
N LEU A 109 2.67 -7.51 16.71
CA LEU A 109 3.83 -7.13 15.91
C LEU A 109 3.50 -6.01 14.90
N GLU A 110 2.37 -6.12 14.21
CA GLU A 110 1.91 -5.06 13.29
C GLU A 110 1.64 -3.73 14.01
N GLU A 111 1.09 -3.77 15.23
CA GLU A 111 0.89 -2.57 16.05
C GLU A 111 2.23 -1.95 16.49
N ASN A 112 3.22 -2.77 16.87
CA ASN A 112 4.56 -2.28 17.21
C ASN A 112 5.22 -1.57 16.01
N LEU A 113 5.15 -2.17 14.83
CA LEU A 113 5.67 -1.56 13.60
C LEU A 113 4.95 -0.25 13.27
N ARG A 114 3.62 -0.23 13.39
CA ARG A 114 2.79 0.95 13.16
C ARG A 114 3.18 2.11 14.07
N ARG A 115 3.43 1.84 15.36
CA ARG A 115 3.90 2.84 16.33
C ARG A 115 5.26 3.42 15.93
N ALA A 116 6.18 2.59 15.46
CA ALA A 116 7.51 3.02 15.03
C ALA A 116 7.54 3.76 13.67
N LYS A 117 6.49 3.68 12.84
CA LYS A 117 6.49 4.20 11.47
C LYS A 117 6.89 5.67 11.37
N LEU A 118 6.36 6.51 12.25
CA LEU A 118 6.62 7.96 12.23
C LEU A 118 8.06 8.31 12.60
N ALA A 119 8.77 7.45 13.34
CA ALA A 119 10.16 7.66 13.68
C ALA A 119 11.07 7.68 12.42
N PHE A 120 10.65 7.02 11.34
CA PHE A 120 11.35 7.05 10.06
C PHE A 120 11.10 8.33 9.24
N ALA A 121 10.19 9.22 9.66
CA ALA A 121 9.98 10.51 9.01
C ALA A 121 11.08 11.52 9.41
N ASP A 122 12.34 11.14 9.17
CA ASP A 122 13.54 11.85 9.58
C ASP A 122 14.52 11.97 8.40
N VAL A 123 14.78 13.21 7.97
CA VAL A 123 15.64 13.50 6.81
C VAL A 123 17.10 13.11 7.09
N LYS A 124 17.60 13.32 8.31
CA LYS A 124 18.99 13.01 8.70
C LYS A 124 19.22 11.50 8.66
N PHE A 125 18.25 10.71 9.12
CA PHE A 125 18.30 9.25 9.04
C PHE A 125 18.49 8.77 7.59
N PHE A 126 17.65 9.21 6.65
CA PHE A 126 17.82 8.84 5.25
C PHE A 126 19.10 9.39 4.63
N ALA A 127 19.56 10.59 5.02
CA ALA A 127 20.81 11.15 4.55
C ALA A 127 22.04 10.31 4.96
N VAL A 128 22.04 9.71 6.16
CA VAL A 128 23.09 8.77 6.58
C VAL A 128 23.08 7.51 5.72
N LEU A 129 21.91 6.92 5.45
CA LEU A 129 21.79 5.75 4.58
C LEU A 129 22.22 6.07 3.14
N LYS A 130 21.81 7.23 2.63
CA LYS A 130 22.21 7.76 1.32
C LYS A 130 23.72 7.83 1.19
N LYS A 131 24.42 8.42 2.15
CA LYS A 131 25.88 8.55 2.13
C LYS A 131 26.59 7.19 2.00
N LYS A 132 26.07 6.15 2.66
CA LYS A 132 26.60 4.77 2.55
C LYS A 132 26.38 4.20 1.14
N LEU A 133 25.19 4.40 0.57
CA LEU A 133 24.87 3.96 -0.79
C LEU A 133 25.69 4.72 -1.85
N GLU A 134 25.85 6.05 -1.72
CA GLU A 134 26.65 6.86 -2.66
C GLU A 134 28.10 6.43 -2.65
N LYS A 135 28.69 6.26 -1.46
CA LYS A 135 30.08 5.78 -1.31
C LYS A 135 30.29 4.46 -2.05
N TYR A 136 29.40 3.49 -1.87
CA TYR A 136 29.53 2.17 -2.49
C TYR A 136 29.22 2.19 -4.00
N PHE A 137 28.09 2.76 -4.43
CA PHE A 137 27.61 2.63 -5.81
C PHE A 137 28.16 3.69 -6.77
N MET A 138 28.59 4.85 -6.27
CA MET A 138 29.02 5.98 -7.11
C MET A 138 30.49 6.35 -6.93
N GLU A 139 31.03 6.25 -5.71
CA GLU A 139 32.41 6.69 -5.41
C GLU A 139 33.42 5.54 -5.46
N THR A 140 32.98 4.29 -5.31
CA THR A 140 33.84 3.10 -5.33
C THR A 140 33.72 2.38 -6.66
N ASP A 141 34.86 2.14 -7.31
CA ASP A 141 34.94 1.39 -8.55
C ASP A 141 34.43 -0.04 -8.35
N TRP A 142 33.75 -0.58 -9.36
CA TRP A 142 33.10 -1.90 -9.28
C TRP A 142 34.04 -3.03 -8.85
N GLU A 143 35.32 -2.95 -9.25
CA GLU A 143 36.34 -3.97 -8.97
C GLU A 143 36.84 -3.93 -7.52
N ASP A 144 36.72 -2.79 -6.85
CA ASP A 144 37.17 -2.57 -5.48
C ASP A 144 36.06 -2.78 -4.44
N ARG A 145 34.85 -3.16 -4.87
CA ARG A 145 33.70 -3.37 -3.99
C ARG A 145 33.79 -4.71 -3.27
N LEU A 146 33.89 -4.66 -1.96
CA LEU A 146 33.94 -5.84 -1.10
C LEU A 146 32.54 -6.43 -0.87
N GLU A 147 32.47 -7.76 -0.75
CA GLU A 147 31.22 -8.48 -0.47
C GLU A 147 30.62 -8.08 0.89
N GLU A 148 31.46 -7.78 1.88
CA GLU A 148 30.99 -7.32 3.20
C GLU A 148 30.25 -5.98 3.10
N ASP A 149 30.78 -5.03 2.32
CA ASP A 149 30.13 -3.74 2.08
C ASP A 149 28.83 -3.91 1.28
N ARG A 150 28.82 -4.85 0.33
CA ARG A 150 27.62 -5.19 -0.44
C ARG A 150 26.47 -5.66 0.47
N LEU A 151 26.76 -6.51 1.46
CA LEU A 151 25.75 -6.99 2.41
C LEU A 151 25.14 -5.84 3.24
N VAL A 152 25.93 -4.80 3.53
CA VAL A 152 25.41 -3.59 4.18
C VAL A 152 24.45 -2.86 3.24
N MET A 153 24.79 -2.71 1.95
CA MET A 153 23.91 -2.06 0.97
C MET A 153 22.60 -2.81 0.75
N GLU A 154 22.66 -4.14 0.63
CA GLU A 154 21.47 -5.01 0.56
C GLU A 154 20.58 -4.80 1.77
N ARG A 155 21.17 -4.67 2.96
CA ARG A 155 20.42 -4.43 4.19
C ARG A 155 19.77 -3.06 4.24
N ILE A 156 20.44 -2.02 3.74
CA ILE A 156 19.84 -0.67 3.59
C ILE A 156 18.61 -0.76 2.70
N ILE A 157 18.72 -1.39 1.51
CA ILE A 157 17.62 -1.50 0.55
C ILE A 157 16.47 -2.35 1.13
N VAL A 158 16.77 -3.44 1.85
CA VAL A 158 15.76 -4.24 2.55
C VAL A 158 15.04 -3.43 3.63
N LEU A 159 15.77 -2.64 4.42
CA LEU A 159 15.21 -1.77 5.44
C LEU A 159 14.28 -0.72 4.81
N LEU A 160 14.69 -0.05 3.72
CA LEU A 160 13.84 0.92 3.01
C LEU A 160 12.52 0.27 2.57
N ARG A 161 12.58 -0.93 1.99
CA ARG A 161 11.39 -1.70 1.60
C ARG A 161 10.50 -1.99 2.80
N TYR A 162 11.08 -2.40 3.92
CA TYR A 162 10.32 -2.69 5.13
C TYR A 162 9.64 -1.44 5.70
N ILE A 163 10.34 -0.30 5.78
CA ILE A 163 9.78 0.98 6.24
C ILE A 163 8.52 1.33 5.44
N PHE A 164 8.58 1.30 4.11
CA PHE A 164 7.42 1.64 3.28
C PHE A 164 6.34 0.56 3.26
N SER A 165 6.65 -0.67 3.66
CA SER A 165 5.66 -1.74 3.81
C SER A 165 4.79 -1.58 5.05
N ILE A 166 5.23 -0.83 6.06
CA ILE A 166 4.48 -0.64 7.32
C ILE A 166 3.11 -0.01 7.03
N SER A 167 2.07 -0.62 7.59
CA SER A 167 0.68 -0.18 7.46
C SER A 167 0.46 1.23 8.04
N PRO A 168 -0.55 1.98 7.56
CA PRO A 168 -0.95 3.26 8.16
C PRO A 168 -1.26 3.15 9.67
N THR A 169 -1.10 4.26 10.38
CA THR A 169 -1.42 4.42 11.80
C THR A 169 -2.93 4.52 12.04
N GLU A 170 -3.43 4.27 13.25
CA GLU A 170 -4.87 4.39 13.52
C GLU A 170 -5.38 5.84 13.38
N GLY A 171 -4.52 6.80 13.72
CA GLY A 171 -4.79 8.23 13.50
C GLY A 171 -4.99 8.56 12.02
N ASP A 172 -4.52 7.71 11.13
CA ASP A 172 -4.53 7.98 9.70
C ASP A 172 -5.93 8.04 9.07
N GLY A 173 -6.90 7.32 9.65
CA GLY A 173 -8.29 7.29 9.16
C GLY A 173 -9.16 8.46 9.63
N ARG A 174 -8.68 9.32 10.52
CA ARG A 174 -9.48 10.39 11.18
C ARG A 174 -9.06 11.81 10.77
N ARG A 175 -8.20 11.94 9.76
CA ARG A 175 -7.54 13.21 9.42
C ARG A 175 -8.39 14.13 8.56
N THR A 176 -8.08 15.42 8.70
CA THR A 176 -8.52 16.44 7.73
C THR A 176 -7.59 16.45 6.52
N ALA A 177 -8.04 16.98 5.38
CA ALA A 177 -7.23 17.05 4.15
C ALA A 177 -5.94 17.90 4.29
N ALA A 178 -5.78 18.65 5.39
CA ALA A 178 -4.60 19.46 5.67
C ALA A 178 -3.49 18.68 6.43
N GLU A 179 -3.81 17.53 7.02
CA GLU A 179 -2.87 16.77 7.85
C GLU A 179 -2.23 15.63 7.06
N SER A 180 -0.90 15.73 6.84
CA SER A 180 -0.11 14.69 6.18
C SER A 180 -0.19 13.37 6.92
N ASN A 181 -0.39 12.28 6.17
CA ASN A 181 -0.44 10.94 6.74
C ASN A 181 0.95 10.45 7.20
N SER A 182 0.98 9.37 8.01
CA SER A 182 2.25 8.79 8.44
C SER A 182 3.16 8.36 7.28
N HIS A 183 2.58 7.88 6.19
CA HIS A 183 3.28 7.46 4.99
C HIS A 183 3.88 8.67 4.22
N ASP A 184 3.08 9.68 3.91
CA ASP A 184 3.39 10.98 3.33
C ASP A 184 4.54 11.67 4.06
N ARG A 185 4.55 11.63 5.40
CA ARG A 185 5.65 12.19 6.20
C ARG A 185 6.97 11.44 5.97
N VAL A 186 6.91 10.11 5.89
CA VAL A 186 8.09 9.28 5.58
C VAL A 186 8.54 9.49 4.13
N ILE A 187 7.61 9.57 3.17
CA ILE A 187 7.91 9.87 1.77
C ILE A 187 8.56 11.26 1.66
N MET A 188 8.03 12.27 2.36
CA MET A 188 8.60 13.60 2.36
C MET A 188 10.06 13.58 2.84
N ALA A 189 10.33 12.96 3.98
CA ALA A 189 11.69 12.85 4.53
C ALA A 189 12.64 12.09 3.59
N PHE A 190 12.14 11.02 2.95
CA PHE A 190 12.86 10.25 1.94
C PHE A 190 13.24 11.11 0.73
N LEU A 191 12.29 11.85 0.14
CA LEU A 191 12.54 12.71 -1.01
C LEU A 191 13.42 13.93 -0.65
N GLU A 192 13.27 14.50 0.54
CA GLU A 192 14.10 15.61 1.02
C GLU A 192 15.56 15.21 1.24
N SER A 193 15.81 13.96 1.65
CA SER A 193 17.18 13.45 1.79
C SER A 193 17.91 13.28 0.45
N GLY A 194 17.16 13.10 -0.65
CA GLY A 194 17.70 12.81 -1.97
C GLY A 194 18.17 11.36 -2.16
N ILE A 195 17.79 10.44 -1.26
CA ILE A 195 18.13 9.01 -1.38
C ILE A 195 17.39 8.35 -2.56
N ASP A 196 16.23 8.89 -2.95
CA ASP A 196 15.47 8.51 -4.16
C ASP A 196 16.37 8.53 -5.40
N LYS A 197 17.12 9.62 -5.59
CA LYS A 197 18.04 9.80 -6.73
C LYS A 197 19.14 8.74 -6.78
N VAL A 198 19.59 8.28 -5.61
CA VAL A 198 20.56 7.19 -5.49
C VAL A 198 19.94 5.87 -5.93
N LEU A 199 18.70 5.59 -5.52
CA LEU A 199 17.99 4.39 -5.98
C LEU A 199 17.74 4.43 -7.50
N THR A 200 17.36 5.59 -8.06
CA THR A 200 17.20 5.78 -9.50
C THR A 200 18.52 5.52 -10.23
N HIS A 201 19.65 5.99 -9.69
CA HIS A 201 20.98 5.71 -10.24
C HIS A 201 21.29 4.21 -10.23
N ILE A 202 21.08 3.50 -9.11
CA ILE A 202 21.31 2.06 -9.01
C ILE A 202 20.46 1.32 -10.06
N ALA A 203 19.16 1.64 -10.16
CA ALA A 203 18.24 1.01 -11.10
C ALA A 203 18.54 1.30 -12.59
N MET A 204 19.37 2.30 -12.88
CA MET A 204 19.84 2.61 -14.23
C MET A 204 21.00 1.70 -14.66
N GLN A 205 21.78 1.15 -13.73
CA GLN A 205 22.98 0.37 -14.01
C GLN A 205 22.65 -1.09 -14.29
N SER A 206 23.10 -1.67 -15.41
CA SER A 206 22.89 -3.11 -15.68
C SER A 206 23.64 -4.03 -14.71
N LYS A 207 24.77 -3.58 -14.17
CA LYS A 207 25.59 -4.36 -13.24
C LYS A 207 24.89 -4.59 -11.89
N GLU A 208 23.95 -3.72 -11.54
CA GLU A 208 23.25 -3.73 -10.25
C GLU A 208 21.86 -4.40 -10.33
N GLN A 209 21.67 -5.29 -11.32
CA GLN A 209 20.39 -5.93 -11.60
C GLN A 209 19.77 -6.63 -10.39
N GLU A 210 20.60 -7.16 -9.48
CA GLU A 210 20.16 -7.84 -8.27
C GLU A 210 19.38 -6.93 -7.31
N PHE A 211 19.61 -5.61 -7.38
CA PHE A 211 18.89 -4.62 -6.57
C PHE A 211 17.58 -4.16 -7.22
N HIS A 212 17.40 -4.35 -8.53
CA HIS A 212 16.29 -3.79 -9.29
C HIS A 212 14.92 -4.22 -8.77
N LEU A 213 14.77 -5.50 -8.40
CA LEU A 213 13.49 -5.99 -7.85
C LEU A 213 13.11 -5.25 -6.56
N SER A 214 14.08 -5.06 -5.66
CA SER A 214 13.82 -4.39 -4.38
C SER A 214 13.53 -2.90 -4.57
N ILE A 215 14.24 -2.23 -5.48
CA ILE A 215 14.00 -0.81 -5.81
C ILE A 215 12.62 -0.64 -6.46
N MET A 216 12.25 -1.53 -7.39
CA MET A 216 10.93 -1.56 -8.01
C MET A 216 9.82 -1.65 -6.95
N VAL A 217 9.99 -2.53 -5.96
CA VAL A 217 9.03 -2.66 -4.85
C VAL A 217 9.01 -1.42 -3.96
N ILE A 218 10.15 -0.77 -3.69
CA ILE A 218 10.19 0.49 -2.94
C ILE A 218 9.39 1.58 -3.66
N PHE A 219 9.60 1.78 -4.95
CA PHE A 219 8.84 2.76 -5.74
C PHE A 219 7.36 2.42 -5.79
N ALA A 220 6.99 1.15 -5.95
CA ALA A 220 5.59 0.73 -5.88
C ALA A 220 4.96 1.03 -4.51
N LEU A 221 5.70 0.80 -3.43
CA LEU A 221 5.24 1.03 -2.06
C LEU A 221 5.06 2.53 -1.76
N ILE A 222 5.95 3.39 -2.25
CA ILE A 222 5.82 4.86 -2.15
C ILE A 222 4.52 5.33 -2.82
N LEU A 223 4.12 4.69 -3.92
CA LEU A 223 2.97 5.11 -4.73
C LEU A 223 1.64 4.45 -4.33
N LYS A 224 1.66 3.48 -3.41
CA LYS A 224 0.52 2.58 -3.14
C LYS A 224 -0.73 3.28 -2.60
N GLU A 225 -0.57 4.43 -1.94
CA GLU A 225 -1.65 5.23 -1.32
C GLU A 225 -2.03 6.46 -2.18
N HIS A 226 -1.47 6.61 -3.37
CA HIS A 226 -1.70 7.78 -4.22
C HIS A 226 -2.49 7.45 -5.50
N LYS A 227 -3.13 8.49 -6.06
CA LYS A 227 -3.72 8.43 -7.39
C LYS A 227 -2.81 9.13 -8.41
N PRO A 228 -2.53 8.52 -9.57
CA PRO A 228 -1.71 9.15 -10.60
C PRO A 228 -2.25 10.51 -11.05
N ALA A 229 -3.57 10.66 -11.14
CA ALA A 229 -4.22 11.92 -11.54
C ALA A 229 -3.94 13.09 -10.59
N ASP A 230 -3.87 12.84 -9.28
CA ASP A 230 -3.61 13.87 -8.28
C ASP A 230 -2.17 14.39 -8.35
N ILE A 231 -1.23 13.53 -8.74
CA ILE A 231 0.19 13.88 -8.93
C ILE A 231 0.41 14.54 -10.29
N ALA A 232 -0.18 14.02 -11.37
CA ALA A 232 -0.05 14.60 -12.72
C ALA A 232 -0.54 16.06 -12.75
N SER A 233 -1.64 16.35 -12.04
CA SER A 233 -2.20 17.69 -11.90
C SER A 233 -1.43 18.61 -10.94
N ALA A 234 -0.46 18.10 -10.17
CA ALA A 234 0.33 18.91 -9.26
C ALA A 234 1.14 19.98 -10.02
N GLY A 235 1.14 21.20 -9.46
CA GLY A 235 1.77 22.37 -10.08
C GLY A 235 1.02 22.97 -11.28
N ARG A 236 -0.06 22.35 -11.77
CA ARG A 236 -0.92 22.95 -12.81
C ARG A 236 -1.89 23.92 -12.16
N GLY A 237 -1.91 25.17 -12.63
CA GLY A 237 -2.98 26.12 -12.27
C GLY A 237 -4.32 25.56 -12.75
N ARG A 238 -5.26 25.32 -11.81
CA ARG A 238 -6.61 24.87 -12.17
C ARG A 238 -7.25 25.87 -13.12
N THR A 239 -7.76 25.39 -14.25
CA THR A 239 -8.53 26.23 -15.17
C THR A 239 -9.83 26.69 -14.48
N GLN A 240 -10.41 27.79 -14.94
CA GLN A 240 -11.66 28.31 -14.37
C GLN A 240 -12.79 27.26 -14.46
N ALA A 241 -12.87 26.53 -15.57
CA ALA A 241 -13.82 25.44 -15.76
C ALA A 241 -13.62 24.27 -14.79
N GLU A 242 -12.37 23.85 -14.52
CA GLU A 242 -12.08 22.80 -13.54
C GLU A 242 -12.45 23.23 -12.10
N LYS A 243 -12.34 24.53 -11.78
CA LYS A 243 -12.77 25.06 -10.48
C LYS A 243 -14.28 25.04 -10.34
N GLU A 244 -14.99 25.49 -11.36
CA GLU A 244 -16.46 25.51 -11.40
C GLU A 244 -17.03 24.09 -11.32
N GLN A 245 -16.45 23.14 -12.05
CA GLN A 245 -16.84 21.73 -11.98
C GLN A 245 -16.60 21.14 -10.59
N ALA A 246 -15.43 21.40 -9.98
CA ALA A 246 -15.13 20.92 -8.64
C ALA A 246 -16.05 21.53 -7.56
N GLU A 247 -16.44 22.80 -7.73
CA GLU A 247 -17.40 23.45 -6.85
C GLU A 247 -18.79 22.82 -6.99
N GLU A 248 -19.21 22.51 -8.20
CA GLU A 248 -20.47 21.84 -8.48
C GLU A 248 -20.50 20.40 -7.93
N GLU A 249 -19.44 19.61 -8.14
CA GLU A 249 -19.28 18.28 -7.55
C GLU A 249 -19.34 18.34 -6.01
N LEU A 250 -18.65 19.32 -5.39
CA LEU A 250 -18.71 19.52 -3.95
C LEU A 250 -20.11 19.89 -3.48
N ARG A 251 -20.82 20.78 -4.20
CA ARG A 251 -22.21 21.14 -3.89
C ARG A 251 -23.11 19.92 -3.93
N GLN A 252 -22.99 19.08 -4.95
CA GLN A 252 -23.76 17.84 -5.07
C GLN A 252 -23.49 16.86 -3.90
N VAL A 253 -22.22 16.70 -3.51
CA VAL A 253 -21.86 15.87 -2.34
C VAL A 253 -22.44 16.46 -1.05
N VAL A 254 -22.32 17.78 -0.86
CA VAL A 254 -22.88 18.46 0.32
C VAL A 254 -24.40 18.35 0.37
N GLU A 255 -25.09 18.50 -0.77
CA GLU A 255 -26.54 18.37 -0.86
C GLU A 255 -27.00 16.95 -0.60
N THR A 256 -26.33 15.94 -1.17
CA THR A 256 -26.65 14.52 -0.92
C THR A 256 -26.41 14.15 0.55
N GLU A 257 -25.32 14.60 1.17
CA GLU A 257 -25.08 14.38 2.61
C GLU A 257 -26.07 15.15 3.49
N LYS A 258 -26.40 16.40 3.17
CA LYS A 258 -27.47 17.16 3.84
C LYS A 258 -28.82 16.45 3.71
N ALA A 259 -29.15 15.91 2.54
CA ALA A 259 -30.37 15.16 2.31
C ALA A 259 -30.40 13.87 3.11
N LYS A 260 -29.30 13.11 3.17
CA LYS A 260 -29.15 11.92 4.03
C LYS A 260 -29.29 12.28 5.51
N LEU A 261 -28.63 13.35 5.96
CA LEU A 261 -28.72 13.83 7.34
C LEU A 261 -30.15 14.27 7.67
N ASN A 262 -30.81 15.01 6.77
CA ASN A 262 -32.19 15.44 6.93
C ASN A 262 -33.17 14.27 6.90
N ALA A 263 -32.94 13.25 6.07
CA ALA A 263 -33.73 12.01 6.06
C ALA A 263 -33.54 11.23 7.37
N LYS A 264 -32.30 11.11 7.89
CA LYS A 264 -32.01 10.53 9.22
C LYS A 264 -32.68 11.35 10.33
N ARG A 265 -32.57 12.68 10.31
CA ARG A 265 -33.23 13.58 11.25
C ARG A 265 -34.75 13.44 11.19
N ARG A 266 -35.37 13.38 10.01
CA ARG A 266 -36.81 13.14 9.84
C ARG A 266 -37.26 11.77 10.37
N LYS A 267 -36.40 10.74 10.29
CA LYS A 267 -36.69 9.41 10.85
C LYS A 267 -36.56 9.37 12.38
N ILE A 268 -35.65 10.15 12.96
CA ILE A 268 -35.37 10.18 14.42
C ILE A 268 -36.27 11.20 15.14
N LEU A 269 -36.47 12.37 14.53
CA LEU A 269 -37.37 13.43 14.96
C LEU A 269 -38.66 13.36 14.13
N ALA A 270 -39.49 12.36 14.39
CA ALA A 270 -40.92 12.62 14.26
C ALA A 270 -41.25 13.80 15.19
N SER A 271 -42.08 14.76 14.78
CA SER A 271 -42.34 15.99 15.54
C SER A 271 -43.03 15.78 16.91
N ARG A 272 -43.12 14.54 17.38
CA ARG A 272 -43.79 14.12 18.60
C ARG A 272 -42.95 13.07 19.33
N HIS A 273 -43.07 13.04 20.66
CA HIS A 273 -42.35 12.11 21.54
C HIS A 273 -42.48 10.65 21.08
N PRO A 274 -41.46 9.76 21.24
CA PRO A 274 -41.52 8.34 20.86
C PRO A 274 -42.57 7.48 21.59
N ARG A 275 -43.47 8.07 22.38
CA ARG A 275 -44.65 7.39 22.98
C ARG A 275 -45.96 7.94 22.43
N PHE A 276 -45.90 8.91 21.53
CA PHE A 276 -47.03 9.56 20.89
C PHE A 276 -47.25 8.98 19.49
N PHE A 277 -47.32 7.65 19.42
CA PHE A 277 -47.62 6.94 18.17
C PHE A 277 -49.13 6.67 18.11
N GLY A 278 -49.80 7.12 17.05
CA GLY A 278 -51.16 6.70 16.75
C GLY A 278 -51.20 5.24 16.27
N SER A 279 -52.32 4.56 16.48
CA SER A 279 -52.59 3.23 15.92
C SER A 279 -53.28 3.36 14.57
N TYR A 280 -52.74 2.74 13.54
CA TYR A 280 -53.33 2.68 12.20
C TYR A 280 -53.76 1.25 11.88
N VAL A 281 -54.83 1.09 11.11
CA VAL A 281 -55.33 -0.22 10.67
C VAL A 281 -55.15 -0.31 9.16
N VAL A 282 -54.33 -1.26 8.71
CA VAL A 282 -54.14 -1.57 7.29
C VAL A 282 -55.07 -2.70 6.91
N LYS A 283 -56.10 -2.39 6.13
CA LYS A 283 -57.11 -3.35 5.67
C LYS A 283 -56.59 -4.22 4.54
N GLY A 284 -56.98 -5.50 4.53
CA GLY A 284 -56.64 -6.44 3.44
C GLY A 284 -55.28 -7.14 3.57
N LEU A 285 -54.54 -6.89 4.65
CA LEU A 285 -53.35 -7.66 5.03
C LEU A 285 -53.70 -8.56 6.22
N SER A 286 -53.77 -9.88 5.97
CA SER A 286 -54.20 -10.86 6.98
C SER A 286 -53.33 -10.79 8.24
N ALA A 287 -53.95 -10.42 9.35
CA ALA A 287 -53.37 -10.47 10.69
C ALA A 287 -54.03 -11.56 11.57
N VAL A 288 -53.50 -11.76 12.77
CA VAL A 288 -53.93 -12.81 13.71
C VAL A 288 -55.17 -12.39 14.53
N ASN A 289 -55.70 -11.19 14.33
CA ASN A 289 -56.92 -10.70 14.99
C ASN A 289 -58.20 -11.22 14.31
N LYS A 290 -59.33 -11.15 15.01
CA LYS A 290 -60.65 -11.60 14.51
C LYS A 290 -61.06 -10.92 13.19
N GLU A 291 -60.72 -9.64 13.04
CA GLU A 291 -61.07 -8.82 11.88
C GLU A 291 -60.08 -8.99 10.71
N LYS A 292 -59.01 -9.77 10.90
CA LYS A 292 -57.91 -10.01 9.94
C LYS A 292 -57.20 -8.75 9.42
N ASP A 293 -57.39 -7.60 10.03
CA ASP A 293 -56.73 -6.36 9.65
C ASP A 293 -55.46 -6.09 10.47
N LEU A 294 -54.39 -5.63 9.83
CA LEU A 294 -53.12 -5.38 10.50
C LEU A 294 -53.11 -4.04 11.25
N VAL A 295 -52.87 -4.08 12.56
CA VAL A 295 -52.66 -2.87 13.37
C VAL A 295 -51.18 -2.49 13.38
N VAL A 296 -50.87 -1.26 12.97
CA VAL A 296 -49.50 -0.73 12.92
C VAL A 296 -49.40 0.49 13.85
N LEU A 297 -48.43 0.46 14.76
CA LEU A 297 -48.17 1.52 15.75
C LEU A 297 -47.19 2.58 15.25
N LYS A 298 -47.09 2.75 13.93
CA LYS A 298 -46.20 3.72 13.28
C LYS A 298 -46.97 4.43 12.16
N PRO A 299 -46.82 5.75 11.99
CA PRO A 299 -47.40 6.46 10.86
C PRO A 299 -46.80 5.93 9.56
N LEU A 300 -47.63 5.32 8.72
CA LEU A 300 -47.28 4.86 7.39
C LEU A 300 -47.65 5.97 6.39
N LYS A 301 -46.68 6.44 5.62
CA LYS A 301 -46.92 7.41 4.53
C LYS A 301 -47.33 6.72 3.23
N ASP A 302 -46.82 5.51 3.01
CA ASP A 302 -47.15 4.65 1.88
C ASP A 302 -47.26 3.20 2.39
N VAL A 303 -48.26 2.46 1.91
CA VAL A 303 -48.48 1.05 2.23
C VAL A 303 -47.39 0.17 1.61
N ASN A 304 -46.78 0.60 0.50
CA ASN A 304 -45.67 -0.12 -0.14
C ASN A 304 -44.38 -0.07 0.69
N GLU A 305 -44.24 0.88 1.60
CA GLU A 305 -43.11 0.99 2.52
C GLU A 305 -43.26 0.08 3.76
N LEU A 306 -44.41 -0.59 3.92
CA LEU A 306 -44.71 -1.50 5.01
C LEU A 306 -43.81 -2.75 4.92
N THR A 307 -42.65 -2.69 5.57
CA THR A 307 -41.65 -3.76 5.53
C THR A 307 -41.42 -4.35 6.91
N PHE A 308 -41.94 -5.56 7.14
CA PHE A 308 -41.67 -6.33 8.37
C PHE A 308 -40.23 -6.85 8.45
N GLN A 309 -39.43 -6.70 7.39
CA GLN A 309 -38.05 -7.17 7.33
C GLN A 309 -37.12 -6.36 8.24
N ALA A 310 -37.37 -5.06 8.40
CA ALA A 310 -36.57 -4.18 9.25
C ALA A 310 -36.79 -4.44 10.74
N GLU A 311 -37.96 -4.97 11.12
CA GLU A 311 -38.35 -5.27 12.51
C GLU A 311 -38.00 -6.71 12.92
N ARG A 312 -37.44 -7.52 12.01
CA ARG A 312 -36.95 -8.86 12.36
C ARG A 312 -35.80 -8.71 13.36
N LYS A 313 -35.94 -9.34 14.53
CA LYS A 313 -34.86 -9.47 15.53
C LYS A 313 -33.53 -9.98 14.94
N ARG A 314 -33.60 -10.72 13.83
CA ARG A 314 -32.44 -11.14 13.03
C ARG A 314 -32.60 -10.60 11.61
N GLN A 315 -31.77 -9.62 11.26
CA GLN A 315 -31.60 -9.21 9.87
C GLN A 315 -30.98 -10.37 9.07
N LYS A 316 -31.36 -10.52 7.78
CA LYS A 316 -30.65 -11.43 6.88
C LYS A 316 -29.24 -10.90 6.68
N THR A 317 -28.28 -11.46 7.40
CA THR A 317 -26.86 -11.14 7.20
C THR A 317 -26.41 -11.75 5.89
N ILE A 318 -25.78 -10.94 5.03
CA ILE A 318 -25.02 -11.46 3.90
C ILE A 318 -24.00 -12.47 4.46
N ALA A 319 -24.05 -13.69 3.93
CA ALA A 319 -23.15 -14.76 4.33
C ALA A 319 -21.70 -14.26 4.19
N LYS A 320 -20.81 -14.63 5.14
CA LYS A 320 -19.45 -14.07 5.21
C LYS A 320 -18.66 -14.19 3.89
N ASN A 321 -18.95 -15.22 3.10
CA ASN A 321 -18.37 -15.49 1.78
C ASN A 321 -18.95 -14.67 0.62
N ARG A 322 -20.06 -13.96 0.83
CA ARG A 322 -20.73 -13.09 -0.16
C ARG A 322 -20.63 -11.61 0.18
N ARG A 323 -19.93 -11.27 1.27
CA ARG A 323 -19.71 -9.86 1.61
C ARG A 323 -18.76 -9.27 0.58
N PRO A 324 -19.05 -8.06 0.06
CA PRO A 324 -18.08 -7.32 -0.73
C PRO A 324 -16.74 -7.27 -0.01
N PHE A 325 -15.68 -7.41 -0.77
CA PHE A 325 -14.34 -7.31 -0.24
C PHE A 325 -14.07 -5.83 0.11
N ASP A 326 -13.97 -5.51 1.40
CA ASP A 326 -13.45 -4.21 1.87
C ASP A 326 -11.91 -4.19 1.68
N ALA A 327 -11.44 -4.31 0.44
CA ALA A 327 -10.09 -3.91 0.05
C ALA A 327 -10.17 -2.68 -0.84
N GLU A 328 -10.82 -1.65 -0.31
CA GLU A 328 -10.56 -0.33 -0.83
C GLU A 328 -9.05 -0.09 -0.68
N LEU A 329 -8.35 -0.01 -1.81
CA LEU A 329 -7.07 0.67 -1.90
C LEU A 329 -7.33 2.06 -1.33
N LYS A 330 -6.96 2.24 -0.05
CA LYS A 330 -7.13 3.50 0.66
C LYS A 330 -6.16 4.48 0.05
N THR A 331 -6.65 5.17 -0.98
CA THR A 331 -5.97 6.30 -1.57
C THR A 331 -6.43 7.56 -0.87
N HIS A 332 -5.52 8.52 -0.69
CA HIS A 332 -5.82 9.83 -0.14
C HIS A 332 -5.19 10.92 -0.99
N LEU A 333 -5.66 12.14 -0.77
CA LEU A 333 -5.08 13.32 -1.39
C LEU A 333 -3.98 13.89 -0.47
N SER A 334 -2.75 13.87 -0.95
CA SER A 334 -1.58 14.43 -0.24
C SER A 334 -1.46 15.95 -0.41
N SER A 335 -0.62 16.55 0.44
CA SER A 335 -0.26 17.97 0.35
C SER A 335 0.27 18.33 -1.05
N MET A 336 0.08 19.58 -1.47
CA MET A 336 0.56 20.03 -2.79
C MET A 336 2.08 19.88 -2.92
N GLU A 337 2.81 20.21 -1.85
CA GLU A 337 4.26 20.09 -1.80
C GLU A 337 4.73 18.66 -2.03
N LEU A 338 4.14 17.69 -1.32
CA LEU A 338 4.49 16.28 -1.49
C LEU A 338 4.17 15.80 -2.90
N ARG A 339 3.00 16.17 -3.44
CA ARG A 339 2.63 15.81 -4.82
C ARG A 339 3.59 16.41 -5.85
N PHE A 340 4.12 17.61 -5.61
CA PHE A 340 5.14 18.21 -6.48
C PHE A 340 6.46 17.42 -6.43
N LYS A 341 6.98 17.11 -5.24
CA LYS A 341 8.21 16.31 -5.10
C LYS A 341 8.06 14.89 -5.67
N LEU A 342 6.91 14.24 -5.43
CA LEU A 342 6.58 12.95 -6.04
C LEU A 342 6.55 13.04 -7.57
N LYS A 343 6.00 14.14 -8.12
CA LYS A 343 5.99 14.37 -9.56
C LYS A 343 7.40 14.46 -10.14
N GLU A 344 8.31 15.18 -9.49
CA GLU A 344 9.72 15.27 -9.89
C GLU A 344 10.40 13.89 -9.86
N CYS A 345 10.24 13.15 -8.77
CA CYS A 345 10.77 11.78 -8.62
C CYS A 345 10.25 10.84 -9.72
N LEU A 346 8.94 10.84 -9.97
CA LEU A 346 8.31 9.99 -10.99
C LEU A 346 8.83 10.29 -12.40
N GLU A 347 9.00 11.57 -12.74
CA GLU A 347 9.51 11.98 -14.04
C GLU A 347 10.98 11.58 -14.23
N GLU A 348 11.77 11.65 -13.15
CA GLU A 348 13.14 11.16 -13.14
C GLU A 348 13.18 9.63 -13.31
N ASP A 349 12.39 8.88 -12.55
CA ASP A 349 12.33 7.41 -12.62
C ASP A 349 11.87 6.92 -14.00
N LEU A 350 10.81 7.51 -14.54
CA LEU A 350 10.29 7.20 -15.88
C LEU A 350 11.34 7.41 -16.97
N SER A 351 12.08 8.51 -16.89
CA SER A 351 13.06 8.87 -17.92
C SER A 351 14.37 8.07 -17.80
N ARG A 352 14.80 7.75 -16.58
CA ARG A 352 16.15 7.18 -16.33
C ARG A 352 16.17 5.66 -16.20
N CYS A 353 15.24 5.06 -15.44
CA CYS A 353 15.38 3.66 -15.03
C CYS A 353 14.15 2.77 -15.30
N PHE A 354 12.95 3.32 -15.45
CA PHE A 354 11.70 2.53 -15.47
C PHE A 354 11.72 1.36 -16.45
N ASN A 355 11.99 1.59 -17.75
CA ASN A 355 12.00 0.53 -18.75
C ASN A 355 13.00 -0.60 -18.41
N ARG A 356 14.21 -0.24 -17.96
CA ARG A 356 15.26 -1.21 -17.60
C ARG A 356 14.89 -1.98 -16.34
N MET A 357 14.45 -1.28 -15.30
CA MET A 357 14.06 -1.85 -14.02
C MET A 357 12.89 -2.82 -14.19
N MET A 358 11.86 -2.44 -14.95
CA MET A 358 10.71 -3.30 -15.24
C MET A 358 11.11 -4.52 -16.08
N LYS A 359 11.99 -4.36 -17.08
CA LYS A 359 12.49 -5.49 -17.89
C LYS A 359 13.22 -6.52 -17.04
N SER A 360 14.19 -6.04 -16.26
CA SER A 360 15.10 -6.88 -15.47
C SER A 360 14.46 -7.51 -14.24
N SER A 361 13.44 -6.87 -13.67
CA SER A 361 12.70 -7.39 -12.51
C SER A 361 11.55 -8.32 -12.89
N ARG A 362 11.19 -8.42 -14.18
CA ARG A 362 9.99 -9.13 -14.64
C ARG A 362 10.00 -10.58 -14.16
N GLU A 363 10.99 -11.38 -14.52
CA GLU A 363 11.01 -12.81 -14.15
C GLU A 363 11.08 -13.01 -12.63
N MET A 364 11.94 -12.24 -11.95
CA MET A 364 12.13 -12.37 -10.51
C MET A 364 10.88 -11.99 -9.70
N ALA A 365 10.07 -11.02 -10.17
CA ALA A 365 8.86 -10.59 -9.47
C ALA A 365 7.79 -11.68 -9.34
N PHE A 366 7.80 -12.67 -10.24
CA PHE A 366 6.83 -13.78 -10.27
C PHE A 366 7.44 -15.12 -9.86
N ASP A 367 8.68 -15.14 -9.34
CA ASP A 367 9.29 -16.37 -8.82
C ASP A 367 8.58 -16.81 -7.52
N THR A 368 8.13 -18.05 -7.49
CA THR A 368 7.44 -18.64 -6.32
C THR A 368 8.39 -18.92 -5.15
N ARG A 369 9.71 -18.89 -5.38
CA ARG A 369 10.76 -19.13 -4.37
C ARG A 369 11.21 -17.87 -3.63
N LEU A 370 10.56 -16.74 -3.86
CA LEU A 370 10.88 -15.50 -3.16
C LEU A 370 10.75 -15.64 -1.65
N SER A 371 11.64 -14.93 -0.93
CA SER A 371 11.59 -14.84 0.52
C SER A 371 10.24 -14.29 1.01
N ALA A 372 9.85 -14.60 2.24
CA ALA A 372 8.59 -14.13 2.83
C ALA A 372 8.39 -12.60 2.72
N GLY A 373 9.49 -11.82 2.77
CA GLY A 373 9.47 -10.36 2.64
C GLY A 373 9.30 -9.83 1.21
N GLN A 374 9.32 -10.71 0.21
CA GLN A 374 9.17 -10.39 -1.21
C GLN A 374 8.01 -11.15 -1.88
N LYS A 375 7.22 -11.96 -1.15
CA LYS A 375 6.08 -12.74 -1.68
C LYS A 375 4.98 -11.93 -2.40
N ASN A 376 4.97 -10.61 -2.25
CA ASN A 376 4.02 -9.71 -2.91
C ASN A 376 4.67 -8.88 -4.03
N ALA A 377 5.89 -9.26 -4.48
CA ALA A 377 6.61 -8.53 -5.52
C ALA A 377 5.83 -8.47 -6.84
N ASP A 378 5.10 -9.53 -7.17
CA ASP A 378 4.18 -9.62 -8.30
C ASP A 378 3.07 -8.54 -8.26
N MET A 379 2.44 -8.39 -7.09
CA MET A 379 1.42 -7.38 -6.85
C MET A 379 1.99 -5.96 -7.02
N TYR A 380 3.20 -5.73 -6.50
CA TYR A 380 3.88 -4.44 -6.62
C TYR A 380 4.36 -4.15 -8.05
N PHE A 381 4.75 -5.18 -8.81
CA PHE A 381 5.06 -5.06 -10.24
C PHE A 381 3.86 -4.53 -11.01
N PHE A 382 2.68 -5.15 -10.84
CA PHE A 382 1.45 -4.69 -11.50
C PHE A 382 0.98 -3.33 -11.00
N LEU A 383 1.14 -3.03 -9.69
CA LEU A 383 0.84 -1.72 -9.14
C LEU A 383 1.67 -0.63 -9.81
N LEU A 384 2.99 -0.81 -9.88
CA LEU A 384 3.90 0.18 -10.47
C LEU A 384 3.65 0.31 -11.97
N MET A 385 3.47 -0.80 -12.68
CA MET A 385 3.13 -0.82 -14.11
C MET A 385 1.88 0.01 -14.39
N ARG A 386 0.78 -0.28 -13.68
CA ARG A 386 -0.47 0.48 -13.79
C ARG A 386 -0.25 1.95 -13.49
N PHE A 387 0.40 2.27 -12.38
CA PHE A 387 0.58 3.64 -11.91
C PHE A 387 1.36 4.48 -12.93
N MET A 388 2.48 3.94 -13.43
CA MET A 388 3.37 4.63 -14.37
C MET A 388 2.75 4.81 -15.75
N LEU A 389 1.99 3.83 -16.24
CA LEU A 389 1.21 3.96 -17.48
C LEU A 389 0.12 5.03 -17.35
N GLU A 390 -0.66 4.99 -16.25
CA GLU A 390 -1.73 5.95 -15.99
C GLU A 390 -1.18 7.38 -15.86
N TYR A 391 -0.08 7.55 -15.11
CA TYR A 391 0.60 8.83 -14.99
C TYR A 391 1.08 9.34 -16.36
N THR A 392 1.77 8.50 -17.13
CA THR A 392 2.32 8.85 -18.45
C THR A 392 1.21 9.31 -19.41
N ARG A 393 0.09 8.57 -19.43
CA ARG A 393 -1.09 8.91 -20.25
C ARG A 393 -1.73 10.24 -19.83
N LEU A 394 -1.90 10.47 -18.53
CA LEU A 394 -2.54 11.68 -18.01
C LEU A 394 -1.63 12.91 -18.16
N ALA A 395 -0.33 12.76 -18.01
CA ALA A 395 0.65 13.82 -18.17
C ALA A 395 1.01 14.10 -19.64
N GLY A 396 0.53 13.29 -20.60
CA GLY A 396 0.82 13.45 -22.02
C GLY A 396 2.30 13.26 -22.36
N ARG A 397 2.98 12.36 -21.66
CA ARG A 397 4.40 12.07 -21.84
C ARG A 397 4.60 11.05 -22.99
N PRO A 398 5.75 11.06 -23.67
CA PRO A 398 5.97 10.21 -24.85
C PRO A 398 5.92 8.72 -24.47
N SER A 399 5.36 7.88 -25.35
CA SER A 399 5.18 6.45 -25.08
C SER A 399 6.51 5.68 -24.91
N SER A 400 7.61 6.23 -25.43
CA SER A 400 8.96 5.65 -25.37
C SER A 400 9.43 5.37 -23.93
N ILE A 401 9.04 6.20 -22.96
CA ILE A 401 9.45 6.05 -21.55
C ILE A 401 8.80 4.86 -20.85
N VAL A 402 7.70 4.33 -21.39
CA VAL A 402 7.00 3.13 -20.89
C VAL A 402 6.95 2.01 -21.93
N SER A 403 7.79 2.09 -22.96
CA SER A 403 7.78 1.17 -24.10
C SER A 403 7.90 -0.31 -23.74
N VAL A 404 8.51 -0.67 -22.60
CA VAL A 404 8.62 -2.07 -22.17
C VAL A 404 7.28 -2.72 -21.79
N CYS A 405 6.27 -1.90 -21.50
CA CYS A 405 4.95 -2.31 -21.03
C CYS A 405 3.91 -2.38 -22.14
N LEU A 406 4.15 -1.77 -23.31
CA LEU A 406 3.14 -1.60 -24.36
C LEU A 406 2.94 -2.80 -25.32
N PRO A 407 3.95 -3.63 -25.62
CA PRO A 407 3.83 -4.73 -26.57
C PRO A 407 2.80 -5.80 -26.17
N VAL A 408 2.41 -6.62 -27.14
CA VAL A 408 1.44 -7.73 -26.95
C VAL A 408 1.88 -8.70 -25.87
N GLU A 409 3.18 -8.91 -25.71
CA GLU A 409 3.79 -9.75 -24.67
C GLU A 409 3.40 -9.29 -23.26
N SER A 410 3.14 -7.99 -23.07
CA SER A 410 2.68 -7.46 -21.78
C SER A 410 1.22 -7.81 -21.51
N PHE A 411 0.37 -7.84 -22.54
CA PHE A 411 -1.00 -8.35 -22.43
C PHE A 411 -1.01 -9.83 -22.09
N HIS A 412 -0.19 -10.61 -22.79
CA HIS A 412 -0.02 -12.04 -22.51
C HIS A 412 0.43 -12.28 -21.07
N HIS A 413 1.46 -11.57 -20.63
CA HIS A 413 2.01 -11.69 -19.29
C HIS A 413 0.95 -11.40 -18.21
N ILE A 414 0.20 -10.31 -18.34
CA ILE A 414 -0.87 -9.99 -17.38
C ILE A 414 -1.98 -11.05 -17.40
N GLN A 415 -2.39 -11.49 -18.60
CA GLN A 415 -3.48 -12.46 -18.74
C GLN A 415 -3.13 -13.79 -18.08
N VAL A 416 -1.95 -14.34 -18.37
CA VAL A 416 -1.48 -15.62 -17.79
C VAL A 416 -1.47 -15.55 -16.25
N HIS A 417 -0.95 -14.46 -15.68
CA HIS A 417 -0.94 -14.31 -14.22
C HIS A 417 -2.34 -14.09 -13.64
N LEU A 418 -3.20 -13.32 -14.32
CA LEU A 418 -4.58 -13.12 -13.90
C LEU A 418 -5.37 -14.43 -13.86
N ASP A 419 -5.26 -15.25 -14.91
CA ASP A 419 -5.91 -16.57 -14.97
C ASP A 419 -5.39 -17.47 -13.84
N ASN A 420 -4.07 -17.56 -13.67
CA ASN A 420 -3.45 -18.33 -12.58
C ASN A 420 -3.93 -17.89 -11.18
N TYR A 421 -4.06 -16.57 -10.95
CA TYR A 421 -4.57 -16.07 -9.66
C TYR A 421 -6.04 -16.40 -9.45
N LEU A 422 -6.87 -16.32 -10.48
CA LEU A 422 -8.30 -16.65 -10.37
C LEU A 422 -8.51 -18.14 -10.13
N GLU A 423 -7.75 -18.99 -10.82
CA GLU A 423 -7.76 -20.43 -10.61
C GLU A 423 -7.27 -20.79 -9.20
N SER A 424 -6.16 -20.19 -8.76
CA SER A 424 -5.65 -20.36 -7.40
C SER A 424 -6.64 -19.88 -6.34
N ALA A 425 -7.33 -18.76 -6.59
CA ALA A 425 -8.37 -18.25 -5.70
C ALA A 425 -9.58 -19.19 -5.61
N ALA A 426 -9.92 -19.87 -6.71
CA ALA A 426 -11.01 -20.85 -6.74
C ALA A 426 -10.62 -22.19 -6.08
N ALA A 427 -9.36 -22.62 -6.22
CA ALA A 427 -8.86 -23.87 -5.68
C ALA A 427 -8.50 -23.77 -4.19
N LEU A 428 -7.89 -22.66 -3.75
CA LEU A 428 -7.29 -22.51 -2.43
C LEU A 428 -8.15 -21.62 -1.51
N ASN A 429 -9.20 -22.20 -0.91
CA ASN A 429 -10.15 -21.48 -0.06
C ASN A 429 -9.52 -20.63 1.07
N LYS A 430 -8.41 -21.10 1.68
CA LYS A 430 -7.71 -20.37 2.75
C LYS A 430 -7.02 -19.10 2.24
N GLU A 431 -6.44 -19.15 1.04
CA GLU A 431 -5.64 -18.07 0.45
C GLU A 431 -6.40 -17.29 -0.63
N ALA A 432 -7.66 -17.65 -0.89
CA ALA A 432 -8.49 -17.08 -1.94
C ALA A 432 -8.52 -15.54 -1.94
N LYS A 433 -8.51 -14.93 -0.76
CA LYS A 433 -8.44 -13.47 -0.61
C LYS A 433 -7.13 -12.88 -1.12
N SER A 434 -6.01 -13.55 -0.81
CA SER A 434 -4.67 -13.13 -1.21
C SER A 434 -4.51 -13.19 -2.73
N PHE A 435 -5.00 -14.26 -3.35
CA PHE A 435 -5.02 -14.40 -4.80
C PHE A 435 -6.02 -13.46 -5.48
N GLY A 436 -7.19 -13.20 -4.86
CA GLY A 436 -8.14 -12.20 -5.34
C GLY A 436 -7.54 -10.79 -5.38
N LEU A 437 -6.75 -10.41 -4.38
CA LEU A 437 -6.03 -9.13 -4.38
C LEU A 437 -4.99 -9.06 -5.50
N ARG A 438 -4.20 -10.13 -5.71
CA ARG A 438 -3.25 -10.21 -6.85
C ARG A 438 -3.97 -10.07 -8.19
N ALA A 439 -5.09 -10.76 -8.37
CA ALA A 439 -5.93 -10.67 -9.56
C ALA A 439 -6.44 -9.23 -9.78
N GLN A 440 -6.83 -8.51 -8.72
CA GLN A 440 -7.23 -7.10 -8.83
C GLN A 440 -6.11 -6.20 -9.34
N HIS A 441 -4.87 -6.39 -8.87
CA HIS A 441 -3.72 -5.63 -9.37
C HIS A 441 -3.41 -5.94 -10.83
N ALA A 442 -3.41 -7.21 -11.21
CA ALA A 442 -3.23 -7.65 -12.60
C ALA A 442 -4.31 -7.07 -13.52
N LEU A 443 -5.58 -7.20 -13.16
CA LEU A 443 -6.71 -6.64 -13.92
C LEU A 443 -6.63 -5.12 -14.06
N SER A 444 -6.18 -4.43 -13.01
CA SER A 444 -6.02 -2.98 -13.04
C SER A 444 -4.90 -2.54 -14.00
N ALA A 445 -3.79 -3.30 -14.06
CA ALA A 445 -2.74 -3.09 -15.05
C ALA A 445 -3.23 -3.38 -16.48
N TYR A 446 -4.01 -4.45 -16.67
CA TYR A 446 -4.62 -4.77 -17.97
C TYR A 446 -5.54 -3.64 -18.47
N LYS A 447 -6.41 -3.13 -17.58
CA LYS A 447 -7.30 -2.00 -17.87
C LYS A 447 -6.50 -0.78 -18.34
N GLU A 448 -5.42 -0.46 -17.64
CA GLU A 448 -4.62 0.71 -17.98
C GLU A 448 -3.86 0.53 -19.30
N LEU A 449 -3.38 -0.67 -19.64
CA LEU A 449 -2.82 -0.94 -20.97
C LEU A 449 -3.82 -0.65 -22.10
N ILE A 450 -5.07 -1.08 -21.94
CA ILE A 450 -6.13 -0.78 -22.92
C ILE A 450 -6.31 0.73 -23.05
N LEU A 451 -6.43 1.45 -21.93
CA LEU A 451 -6.59 2.90 -21.93
C LEU A 451 -5.39 3.63 -22.55
N PHE A 452 -4.18 3.11 -22.35
CA PHE A 452 -2.97 3.65 -22.95
C PHE A 452 -2.98 3.47 -24.47
N HIS A 453 -3.32 2.28 -24.98
CA HIS A 453 -3.43 2.05 -26.42
C HIS A 453 -4.54 2.89 -27.07
N LEU A 454 -5.68 3.08 -26.39
CA LEU A 454 -6.72 4.02 -26.84
C LEU A 454 -6.19 5.46 -26.93
N HIS A 455 -5.42 5.89 -25.92
CA HIS A 455 -4.76 7.20 -25.95
C HIS A 455 -3.79 7.35 -27.13
N LEU A 456 -3.02 6.31 -27.46
CA LEU A 456 -2.13 6.33 -28.63
C LEU A 456 -2.90 6.42 -29.94
N LEU A 457 -4.03 5.71 -30.08
CA LEU A 457 -4.90 5.80 -31.26
C LEU A 457 -5.43 7.23 -31.47
N ASP A 458 -5.81 7.91 -30.39
CA ASP A 458 -6.36 9.25 -30.45
C ASP A 458 -5.27 10.31 -30.67
N LYS A 459 -4.22 10.29 -29.84
CA LYS A 459 -3.26 11.39 -29.68
C LYS A 459 -1.81 11.06 -30.06
N GLY A 460 -1.49 9.81 -30.39
CA GLY A 460 -0.13 9.39 -30.73
C GLY A 460 0.36 9.90 -32.09
N SER A 461 1.65 9.71 -32.35
CA SER A 461 2.26 9.89 -33.66
C SER A 461 1.69 8.89 -34.70
N PRO A 462 1.89 9.09 -36.01
CA PRO A 462 1.45 8.12 -37.03
C PRO A 462 1.99 6.70 -36.78
N GLU A 463 3.24 6.59 -36.31
CA GLU A 463 3.89 5.33 -35.97
C GLU A 463 3.28 4.70 -34.71
N GLU A 464 3.06 5.49 -33.66
CA GLU A 464 2.41 5.03 -32.42
C GLU A 464 0.97 4.58 -32.68
N LYS A 465 0.24 5.27 -33.56
CA LYS A 465 -1.11 4.90 -33.99
C LYS A 465 -1.11 3.57 -34.72
N GLU A 466 -0.18 3.38 -35.65
CA GLU A 466 -0.06 2.12 -36.38
C GLU A 466 0.31 0.95 -35.45
N PHE A 467 1.25 1.18 -34.52
CA PHE A 467 1.59 0.21 -33.48
C PHE A 467 0.37 -0.16 -32.62
N ALA A 468 -0.33 0.85 -32.09
CA ALA A 468 -1.52 0.62 -31.26
C ALA A 468 -2.65 -0.07 -32.04
N LYS A 469 -2.85 0.24 -33.33
CA LYS A 469 -3.81 -0.46 -34.19
C LYS A 469 -3.49 -1.95 -34.31
N ARG A 470 -2.23 -2.30 -34.56
CA ARG A 470 -1.79 -3.69 -34.66
C ARG A 470 -1.99 -4.44 -33.34
N THR A 471 -1.61 -3.83 -32.22
CA THR A 471 -1.80 -4.41 -30.89
C THR A 471 -3.29 -4.61 -30.57
N CYS A 472 -4.12 -3.58 -30.75
CA CYS A 472 -5.57 -3.67 -30.53
C CYS A 472 -6.24 -4.71 -31.44
N TYR A 473 -5.85 -4.77 -32.72
CA TYR A 473 -6.36 -5.79 -33.64
C TYR A 473 -6.03 -7.20 -33.15
N HIS A 474 -4.80 -7.43 -32.67
CA HIS A 474 -4.42 -8.73 -32.13
C HIS A 474 -5.27 -9.10 -30.90
N ILE A 475 -5.41 -8.17 -29.95
CA ILE A 475 -6.19 -8.38 -28.70
C ILE A 475 -7.67 -8.65 -28.98
N LEU A 476 -8.26 -8.01 -29.99
CA LEU A 476 -9.66 -8.25 -30.37
C LEU A 476 -9.86 -9.56 -31.14
N THR A 477 -8.82 -10.02 -31.83
CA THR A 477 -8.87 -11.24 -32.66
C THR A 477 -8.73 -12.50 -31.81
N VAL A 478 -7.74 -12.50 -30.92
CA VAL A 478 -7.42 -13.62 -30.03
C VAL A 478 -8.50 -13.75 -28.96
N GLU A 479 -9.12 -14.92 -28.89
CA GLU A 479 -10.30 -15.18 -28.06
C GLU A 479 -10.01 -15.00 -26.57
N GLU A 480 -8.84 -15.44 -26.13
CA GLU A 480 -8.40 -15.39 -24.75
C GLU A 480 -8.40 -13.95 -24.21
N TYR A 481 -7.89 -13.00 -24.99
CA TYR A 481 -7.91 -11.59 -24.61
C TYR A 481 -9.30 -10.97 -24.72
N ARG A 482 -10.02 -11.25 -25.82
CA ARG A 482 -11.35 -10.67 -26.09
C ARG A 482 -12.38 -11.07 -25.04
N GLU A 483 -12.41 -12.35 -24.66
CA GLU A 483 -13.44 -12.89 -23.79
C GLU A 483 -13.12 -12.68 -22.29
N MET A 484 -11.86 -12.39 -21.94
CA MET A 484 -11.42 -12.26 -20.55
C MET A 484 -12.31 -11.33 -19.71
N GLY A 485 -12.63 -10.15 -20.22
CA GLY A 485 -13.49 -9.19 -19.52
C GLY A 485 -14.90 -9.73 -19.27
N ILE A 486 -15.48 -10.42 -20.26
CA ILE A 486 -16.83 -11.02 -20.16
C ILE A 486 -16.82 -12.19 -19.18
N VAL A 487 -15.80 -13.05 -19.24
CA VAL A 487 -15.63 -14.19 -18.32
C VAL A 487 -15.55 -13.72 -16.88
N LEU A 488 -14.77 -12.67 -16.61
CA LEU A 488 -14.66 -12.06 -15.28
C LEU A 488 -15.99 -11.53 -14.76
N ILE A 489 -16.73 -10.77 -15.57
CA ILE A 489 -18.03 -10.23 -15.19
C ILE A 489 -19.03 -11.35 -14.91
N ARG A 490 -19.06 -12.41 -15.73
CA ARG A 490 -19.96 -13.56 -15.51
C ARG A 490 -19.67 -14.33 -14.23
N LYS A 491 -18.40 -14.37 -13.80
CA LYS A 491 -17.99 -15.00 -12.54
C LYS A 491 -18.35 -14.14 -11.31
N PHE A 492 -18.59 -12.84 -11.49
CA PHE A 492 -18.99 -11.93 -10.42
C PHE A 492 -20.50 -12.06 -10.11
N LYS A 493 -20.85 -12.78 -9.04
CA LYS A 493 -22.23 -12.88 -8.54
C LYS A 493 -22.47 -11.83 -7.46
N VAL A 494 -23.35 -10.86 -7.74
CA VAL A 494 -23.80 -9.80 -6.79
C VAL A 494 -24.64 -10.39 -5.66
#